data_AF-A0A3R9KEG3-F1
#
_entry.id   AF-A0A3R9KEG3-F1
#
_cell.length_a   1.000
_cell.length_b   1.000
_cell.length_c   1.000
_cell.angle_alpha   90.00
_cell.angle_beta   90.00
_cell.angle_gamma   90.00
#
_symmetry.space_group_name_H-M   'P 1'
#
loop_
_entity.id
_entity.type
_entity.pdbx_description
1 polymer ?
#
loop_
_entity_poly.entity_id
_entity_poly.type
_entity_poly.pdbx_seq_one_letter_code
_entity_poly.pdbx_strand_id
1 'polypeptide(L)'
;METIYVSQKDMLKICQDGDKYFLRYPTFNITMPEVVQEIPKEAADSYMSGEHDGEELINYANFGFWKSKISQEDANIQFLRDNPEFLLIDTDRKRHYFSEKEFEELLQKAISSELKPTELDAIGIVDSHLELLLVDPVGWQEEIEAVHLEILQEKMNNYIHFLESKQYVERYGDQFDKKVIHITFQYSPSDNGLAFLAAVQKVMQPTDMSLKVELPE
;
A
#
# COMPACT_ATOMS: atom_id res chain seq x y z
N MET A 1 1.51 50.82 -6.44
CA MET A 1 1.72 49.57 -7.22
C MET A 1 2.47 49.85 -8.52
N GLU A 2 3.75 49.48 -8.57
CA GLU A 2 4.68 49.62 -9.71
C GLU A 2 4.87 48.28 -10.43
N THR A 3 5.06 48.26 -11.76
CA THR A 3 5.37 47.03 -12.49
C THR A 3 6.86 46.75 -12.45
N ILE A 4 7.25 45.61 -11.88
CA ILE A 4 8.67 45.22 -11.72
C ILE A 4 9.12 44.16 -12.73
N TYR A 5 8.19 43.42 -13.34
CA TYR A 5 8.47 42.41 -14.37
C TYR A 5 7.32 42.29 -15.37
N VAL A 6 7.65 42.07 -16.64
CA VAL A 6 6.69 41.90 -17.74
C VAL A 6 7.11 40.72 -18.61
N SER A 7 6.24 39.73 -18.77
CA SER A 7 6.42 38.64 -19.73
C SER A 7 5.48 38.81 -20.91
N GLN A 8 6.05 39.05 -22.09
CA GLN A 8 5.28 39.04 -23.33
C GLN A 8 4.87 37.62 -23.74
N LYS A 9 5.70 36.62 -23.41
CA LYS A 9 5.45 35.21 -23.72
C LYS A 9 4.20 34.71 -22.99
N ASP A 10 4.11 35.00 -21.69
CA ASP A 10 3.03 34.50 -20.83
C ASP A 10 1.89 35.52 -20.67
N MET A 11 2.03 36.70 -21.30
CA MET A 11 1.07 37.81 -21.25
C MET A 11 0.71 38.25 -19.82
N LEU A 12 1.68 38.27 -18.91
CA LEU A 12 1.47 38.63 -17.51
C LEU A 12 2.50 39.64 -16.99
N LYS A 13 2.19 40.26 -15.86
CA LYS A 13 3.02 41.26 -15.17
C LYS A 13 3.11 40.94 -13.69
N ILE A 14 4.28 41.18 -13.11
CA ILE A 14 4.46 41.23 -11.65
C ILE A 14 4.54 42.69 -11.25
N CYS A 15 3.74 43.07 -10.26
CA CYS A 15 3.72 44.40 -9.68
C CYS A 15 4.07 44.35 -8.19
N GLN A 16 4.65 45.42 -7.68
CA GLN A 16 5.02 45.57 -6.27
C GLN A 16 4.38 46.82 -5.67
N ASP A 17 3.89 46.71 -4.44
CA ASP A 17 3.38 47.84 -3.65
C ASP A 17 3.87 47.71 -2.21
N GLY A 18 4.95 48.42 -1.88
CA GLY A 18 5.68 48.21 -0.63
C GLY A 18 6.27 46.80 -0.56
N ASP A 19 5.91 46.04 0.48
CA ASP A 19 6.36 44.65 0.67
C ASP A 19 5.44 43.61 0.00
N LYS A 20 4.35 44.05 -0.66
CA LYS A 20 3.37 43.17 -1.31
C LYS A 20 3.65 43.02 -2.79
N TYR A 21 3.46 41.80 -3.30
CA TYR A 21 3.62 41.46 -4.71
C TYR A 21 2.26 41.09 -5.31
N PHE A 22 2.04 41.46 -6.56
CA PHE A 22 0.79 41.26 -7.27
C PHE A 22 1.05 40.66 -8.66
N LEU A 23 0.32 39.59 -8.98
CA LEU A 23 0.23 39.02 -10.32
C LEU A 23 -0.90 39.72 -11.08
N ARG A 24 -0.61 40.16 -12.31
CA ARG A 24 -1.57 40.81 -13.20
C ARG A 24 -1.56 40.18 -14.59
N TYR A 25 -2.71 39.71 -15.05
CA TYR A 25 -2.86 39.12 -16.39
C TYR A 25 -4.26 39.40 -16.97
N PRO A 26 -4.38 39.56 -18.30
CA PRO A 26 -5.67 39.76 -18.95
C PRO A 26 -6.49 38.47 -18.91
N THR A 27 -7.81 38.59 -18.89
CA THR A 27 -8.70 37.45 -19.13
C THR A 27 -9.58 37.71 -20.35
N PHE A 28 -10.02 36.63 -20.99
CA PHE A 28 -10.97 36.72 -22.11
C PHE A 28 -12.43 36.93 -21.64
N ASN A 29 -12.64 37.25 -20.36
CA ASN A 29 -13.96 37.54 -19.80
C ASN A 29 -14.27 39.05 -19.91
N ILE A 30 -15.33 39.39 -20.64
CA ILE A 30 -15.78 40.78 -20.85
C ILE A 30 -16.10 41.50 -19.53
N THR A 31 -16.60 40.78 -18.53
CA THR A 31 -16.93 41.38 -17.22
C THR A 31 -15.75 41.44 -16.26
N MET A 32 -14.65 40.74 -16.56
CA MET A 32 -13.42 40.74 -15.76
C MET A 32 -12.19 40.72 -16.68
N PRO A 33 -11.94 41.80 -17.43
CA PRO A 33 -10.93 41.81 -18.49
C PRO A 33 -9.50 41.62 -17.99
N GLU A 34 -9.28 41.75 -16.68
CA GLU A 34 -7.97 41.65 -16.05
C GLU A 34 -8.11 41.13 -14.62
N VAL A 35 -7.21 40.24 -14.23
CA VAL A 35 -7.05 39.77 -12.85
C VAL A 35 -5.86 40.50 -12.24
N VAL A 36 -6.03 40.96 -11.00
CA VAL A 36 -4.96 41.47 -10.15
C VAL A 36 -5.07 40.74 -8.81
N GLN A 37 -4.06 39.95 -8.47
CA GLN A 37 -4.07 39.11 -7.27
C GLN A 37 -2.77 39.23 -6.49
N GLU A 38 -2.87 39.37 -5.17
CA GLU A 38 -1.70 39.36 -4.28
C GLU A 38 -1.09 37.95 -4.27
N ILE A 39 0.24 37.87 -4.44
CA ILE A 39 1.02 36.64 -4.40
C ILE A 39 2.18 36.79 -3.41
N PRO A 40 2.66 35.71 -2.78
CA PRO A 40 3.87 35.73 -1.98
C PRO A 40 5.08 36.16 -2.80
N LYS A 41 6.04 36.84 -2.16
CA LYS A 41 7.30 37.24 -2.79
C LYS A 41 8.03 36.04 -3.36
N GLU A 42 8.01 34.91 -2.65
CA GLU A 42 8.65 33.66 -3.04
C GLU A 42 8.09 33.14 -4.38
N ALA A 43 6.78 33.28 -4.62
CA ALA A 43 6.17 32.87 -5.87
C ALA A 43 6.55 33.81 -7.03
N ALA A 44 6.60 35.11 -6.77
CA ALA A 44 7.07 36.09 -7.74
C ALA A 44 8.54 35.86 -8.13
N ASP A 45 9.42 35.67 -7.13
CA ASP A 45 10.85 35.44 -7.32
C ASP A 45 11.10 34.13 -8.08
N SER A 46 10.36 33.06 -7.74
CA SER A 46 10.48 31.76 -8.42
C SER A 46 10.11 31.86 -9.91
N TYR A 47 9.02 32.55 -10.26
CA TYR A 47 8.68 32.83 -11.65
C TYR A 47 9.71 33.70 -12.36
N MET A 48 10.15 34.80 -11.73
CA MET A 48 11.15 35.71 -12.33
C MET A 48 12.52 35.04 -12.52
N SER A 49 12.84 34.02 -11.73
CA SER A 49 14.06 33.19 -11.89
C SER A 49 13.96 32.16 -13.02
N GLY A 50 12.75 31.91 -13.54
CA GLY A 50 12.47 30.88 -14.54
C GLY A 50 12.32 29.47 -13.97
N GLU A 51 12.19 29.32 -12.64
CA GLU A 51 11.93 28.03 -11.99
C GLU A 51 10.50 27.52 -12.28
N HIS A 52 9.55 28.45 -12.37
CA HIS A 52 8.16 28.19 -12.77
C HIS A 52 7.76 29.07 -13.95
N ASP A 53 6.88 28.57 -14.80
CA ASP A 53 6.31 29.32 -15.93
C ASP A 53 5.04 30.11 -15.55
N GLY A 54 4.48 30.84 -16.53
CA GLY A 54 3.32 31.69 -16.28
C GLY A 54 2.04 30.92 -15.97
N GLU A 55 1.86 29.71 -16.51
CA GLU A 55 0.71 28.85 -16.19
C GLU A 55 0.82 28.35 -14.75
N GLU A 56 2.02 27.93 -14.34
CA GLU A 56 2.32 27.49 -12.98
C GLU A 56 2.09 28.63 -11.96
N LEU A 57 2.51 29.86 -12.28
CA LEU A 57 2.29 31.02 -11.41
C LEU A 57 0.81 31.40 -11.29
N ILE A 58 0.05 31.35 -12.39
CA ILE A 58 -1.40 31.60 -12.36
C ILE A 58 -2.11 30.51 -11.52
N ASN A 59 -1.71 29.24 -11.67
CA ASN A 59 -2.23 28.16 -10.83
C ASN A 59 -1.90 28.38 -9.35
N TYR A 60 -0.66 28.75 -9.03
CA TYR A 60 -0.25 29.08 -7.66
C TYR A 60 -1.10 30.23 -7.09
N ALA A 61 -1.31 31.30 -7.85
CA ALA A 61 -2.15 32.41 -7.40
C ALA A 61 -3.57 31.91 -7.06
N ASN A 62 -4.19 31.09 -7.92
CA ASN A 62 -5.55 30.62 -7.69
C ASN A 62 -5.70 29.64 -6.51
N PHE A 63 -4.72 28.75 -6.29
CA PHE A 63 -4.85 27.62 -5.37
C PHE A 63 -3.90 27.65 -4.16
N GLY A 64 -2.87 28.49 -4.19
CA GLY A 64 -1.87 28.62 -3.12
C GLY A 64 -0.77 27.55 -3.13
N PHE A 65 -0.68 26.72 -4.16
CA PHE A 65 0.37 25.69 -4.32
C PHE A 65 0.75 25.50 -5.78
N TRP A 66 2.00 25.09 -6.03
CA TRP A 66 2.49 24.77 -7.37
C TRP A 66 1.85 23.47 -7.86
N LYS A 67 1.49 23.43 -9.15
CA LYS A 67 0.98 22.21 -9.78
C LYS A 67 2.07 21.13 -9.69
N SER A 68 1.70 19.94 -9.21
CA SER A 68 2.63 18.82 -9.12
C SER A 68 3.22 18.50 -10.50
N LYS A 69 4.55 18.29 -10.56
CA LYS A 69 5.25 17.91 -11.80
C LYS A 69 4.97 16.46 -12.21
N ILE A 70 4.42 15.65 -11.31
CA ILE A 70 3.99 14.28 -11.59
C ILE A 70 2.49 14.26 -11.87
N SER A 71 2.07 13.41 -12.80
CA SER A 71 0.65 13.21 -13.04
C SER A 71 -0.01 12.55 -11.81
N GLN A 72 -1.33 12.67 -11.69
CA GLN A 72 -2.07 11.95 -10.64
C GLN A 72 -1.87 10.43 -10.77
N GLU A 73 -1.75 9.94 -12.01
CA GLU A 73 -1.47 8.52 -12.28
C GLU A 73 -0.10 8.11 -11.74
N ASP A 74 0.96 8.87 -12.05
CA ASP A 74 2.31 8.61 -11.53
C ASP A 74 2.35 8.65 -10.00
N ALA A 75 1.63 9.59 -9.39
CA ALA A 75 1.50 9.69 -7.93
C ALA A 75 0.80 8.45 -7.34
N ASN A 76 -0.26 7.97 -7.98
CA ASN A 76 -0.97 6.76 -7.55
C ASN A 76 -0.09 5.51 -7.69
N ILE A 77 0.65 5.38 -8.80
CA ILE A 77 1.59 4.28 -9.01
C ILE A 77 2.67 4.30 -7.93
N GLN A 78 3.23 5.48 -7.64
CA GLN A 78 4.24 5.62 -6.59
C GLN A 78 3.67 5.27 -5.20
N PHE A 79 2.46 5.72 -4.89
CA PHE A 79 1.77 5.37 -3.65
C PHE A 79 1.63 3.86 -3.48
N LEU A 80 1.25 3.13 -4.53
CA LEU A 80 1.12 1.67 -4.51
C LEU A 80 2.47 0.95 -4.36
N ARG A 81 3.56 1.53 -4.89
CA ARG A 81 4.92 0.99 -4.65
C ARG A 81 5.35 1.14 -3.20
N ASP A 82 5.02 2.28 -2.61
CA ASP A 82 5.40 2.61 -1.23
C ASP A 82 4.51 1.91 -0.21
N ASN A 83 3.26 1.59 -0.59
CA ASN A 83 2.24 0.96 0.26
C ASN A 83 1.59 -0.22 -0.49
N PRO A 84 2.34 -1.33 -0.70
CA PRO A 84 1.90 -2.44 -1.55
C PRO A 84 0.67 -3.17 -1.03
N GLU A 85 0.34 -3.10 0.26
CA GLU A 85 -0.88 -3.66 0.86
C GLU A 85 -2.16 -3.18 0.16
N PHE A 86 -2.15 -1.95 -0.38
CA PHE A 86 -3.27 -1.41 -1.12
C PHE A 86 -3.48 -2.08 -2.48
N LEU A 87 -2.53 -2.89 -2.98
CA LEU A 87 -2.71 -3.69 -4.19
C LEU A 87 -3.69 -4.86 -3.98
N LEU A 88 -3.88 -5.32 -2.73
CA LEU A 88 -4.80 -6.43 -2.42
C LEU A 88 -6.28 -6.03 -2.56
N ILE A 89 -6.55 -4.73 -2.70
CA ILE A 89 -7.88 -4.17 -2.97
C ILE A 89 -7.97 -3.84 -4.46
N ASP A 90 -8.99 -4.34 -5.16
CA ASP A 90 -9.17 -4.12 -6.60
C ASP A 90 -7.95 -4.53 -7.45
N THR A 91 -7.35 -5.68 -7.11
CA THR A 91 -6.07 -6.15 -7.64
C THR A 91 -6.02 -6.20 -9.17
N ASP A 92 -7.04 -6.78 -9.80
CA ASP A 92 -7.18 -6.87 -11.27
C ASP A 92 -7.08 -5.48 -11.94
N ARG A 93 -7.75 -4.48 -11.37
CA ARG A 93 -7.70 -3.11 -11.88
C ARG A 93 -6.35 -2.46 -11.70
N LYS A 94 -5.56 -2.82 -10.69
CA LYS A 94 -4.27 -2.18 -10.42
C LYS A 94 -3.10 -2.88 -11.13
N ARG A 95 -3.29 -4.12 -11.59
CA ARG A 95 -2.27 -4.92 -12.28
C ARG A 95 -1.67 -4.20 -13.49
N HIS A 96 -2.49 -3.50 -14.28
CA HIS A 96 -2.04 -2.85 -15.52
C HIS A 96 -1.05 -1.70 -15.32
N TYR A 97 -0.87 -1.21 -14.08
CA TYR A 97 0.13 -0.18 -13.77
C TYR A 97 1.57 -0.70 -13.74
N PHE A 98 1.77 -2.01 -13.66
CA PHE A 98 3.06 -2.62 -13.38
C PHE A 98 3.44 -3.65 -14.44
N SER A 99 4.75 -3.88 -14.60
CA SER A 99 5.21 -5.09 -15.28
C SER A 99 4.86 -6.33 -14.44
N GLU A 100 4.74 -7.49 -15.07
CA GLU A 100 4.40 -8.74 -14.38
C GLU A 100 5.35 -9.03 -13.20
N LYS A 101 6.66 -8.86 -13.43
CA LYS A 101 7.69 -9.06 -12.39
C LYS A 101 7.57 -8.06 -11.25
N GLU A 102 7.38 -6.78 -11.56
CA GLU A 102 7.23 -5.74 -10.53
C GLU A 102 5.95 -5.96 -9.72
N PHE A 103 4.86 -6.35 -10.38
CA PHE A 103 3.61 -6.66 -9.73
C PHE A 103 3.75 -7.83 -8.74
N GLU A 104 4.40 -8.92 -9.16
CA GLU A 104 4.69 -10.07 -8.31
C GLU A 104 5.54 -9.69 -7.09
N GLU A 105 6.61 -8.91 -7.28
CA GLU A 105 7.45 -8.40 -6.19
C GLU A 105 6.67 -7.52 -5.20
N LEU A 106 5.72 -6.72 -5.69
CA LEU A 106 4.86 -5.91 -4.83
C LEU A 106 3.82 -6.76 -4.09
N LEU A 107 3.22 -7.75 -4.74
CA LEU A 107 2.30 -8.71 -4.10
C LEU A 107 3.00 -9.50 -2.99
N GLN A 108 4.25 -9.93 -3.22
CA GLN A 108 5.03 -10.61 -2.19
C GLN A 108 5.18 -9.75 -0.93
N LYS A 109 5.50 -8.46 -1.10
CA LYS A 109 5.59 -7.50 0.02
C LYS A 109 4.24 -7.30 0.71
N ALA A 110 3.17 -7.09 -0.07
CA ALA A 110 1.82 -6.88 0.43
C ALA A 110 1.34 -8.04 1.29
N ILE A 111 1.39 -9.25 0.74
CA ILE A 111 0.91 -10.47 1.39
C ILE A 111 1.81 -10.83 2.59
N SER A 112 3.13 -10.63 2.48
CA SER A 112 4.04 -10.84 3.62
C SER A 112 3.77 -9.89 4.78
N SER A 113 3.33 -8.66 4.50
CA SER A 113 2.95 -7.68 5.52
C SER A 113 1.67 -8.12 6.27
N GLU A 114 0.70 -8.67 5.54
CA GLU A 114 -0.56 -9.17 6.10
C GLU A 114 -0.37 -10.50 6.86
N LEU A 115 0.28 -11.48 6.23
CA LEU A 115 0.46 -12.81 6.81
C LEU A 115 1.61 -12.91 7.79
N LYS A 116 2.67 -12.10 7.68
CA LYS A 116 3.87 -12.18 8.54
C LYS A 116 4.40 -13.61 8.68
N PRO A 117 4.90 -14.23 7.60
CA PRO A 117 5.22 -15.67 7.57
C PRO A 117 6.24 -16.12 8.62
N THR A 118 7.07 -15.21 9.14
CA THR A 118 8.08 -15.50 10.16
C THR A 118 7.58 -15.39 11.61
N GLU A 119 6.32 -14.98 11.82
CA GLU A 119 5.73 -14.77 13.14
C GLU A 119 4.61 -15.78 13.43
N LEU A 120 4.38 -16.06 14.71
CA LEU A 120 3.19 -16.78 15.18
C LEU A 120 2.12 -15.76 15.58
N ASP A 121 0.85 -16.03 15.28
CA ASP A 121 -0.23 -15.07 15.56
C ASP A 121 -0.68 -15.21 17.02
N ALA A 122 -1.00 -16.44 17.44
CA ALA A 122 -1.21 -16.75 18.84
C ALA A 122 -0.89 -18.22 19.18
N ILE A 123 -0.64 -18.47 20.46
CA ILE A 123 -0.37 -19.79 21.02
C ILE A 123 -1.00 -19.90 22.41
N GLY A 124 -1.59 -21.05 22.73
CA GLY A 124 -2.22 -21.29 24.01
C GLY A 124 -2.49 -22.77 24.28
N ILE A 125 -3.04 -23.05 25.47
CA ILE A 125 -3.52 -24.37 25.84
C ILE A 125 -5.05 -24.35 25.78
N VAL A 126 -5.62 -25.24 24.98
CA VAL A 126 -7.07 -25.39 24.80
C VAL A 126 -7.40 -26.85 25.08
N ASP A 127 -8.36 -27.15 25.96
CA ASP A 127 -8.79 -28.52 26.29
C ASP A 127 -7.65 -29.54 26.52
N SER A 128 -6.54 -29.09 27.10
CA SER A 128 -5.30 -29.88 27.39
C SER A 128 -4.42 -30.23 26.18
N HIS A 129 -4.63 -29.60 25.00
CA HIS A 129 -3.67 -29.62 23.90
C HIS A 129 -3.03 -28.24 23.69
N LEU A 130 -1.83 -28.22 23.11
CA LEU A 130 -1.19 -26.99 22.66
C LEU A 130 -1.82 -26.58 21.33
N GLU A 131 -2.30 -25.35 21.22
CA GLU A 131 -2.92 -24.81 20.01
C GLU A 131 -2.19 -23.55 19.54
N LEU A 132 -1.85 -23.49 18.26
CA LEU A 132 -1.30 -22.33 17.58
C LEU A 132 -2.37 -21.81 16.61
N LEU A 133 -2.80 -20.57 16.77
CA LEU A 133 -3.73 -19.91 15.87
C LEU A 133 -2.95 -19.27 14.72
N LEU A 134 -3.42 -19.49 13.49
CA LEU A 134 -2.99 -18.83 12.26
C LEU A 134 -4.21 -18.13 11.65
N VAL A 135 -4.17 -16.81 11.55
CA VAL A 135 -5.20 -15.99 10.91
C VAL A 135 -4.74 -15.64 9.50
N ASP A 136 -5.56 -15.97 8.51
CA ASP A 136 -5.36 -15.60 7.12
C ASP A 136 -6.38 -14.53 6.69
N PRO A 137 -5.96 -13.24 6.62
CA PRO A 137 -6.82 -12.15 6.18
C PRO A 137 -6.81 -11.94 4.66
N VAL A 138 -6.04 -12.71 3.89
CA VAL A 138 -5.80 -12.43 2.46
C VAL A 138 -6.89 -13.07 1.59
N GLY A 139 -7.28 -12.34 0.54
CA GLY A 139 -8.28 -12.81 -0.43
C GLY A 139 -7.73 -13.89 -1.36
N TRP A 140 -8.64 -14.58 -2.07
CA TRP A 140 -8.31 -15.71 -2.95
C TRP A 140 -8.56 -15.39 -4.44
N GLN A 141 -8.23 -14.17 -4.88
CA GLN A 141 -8.35 -13.77 -6.27
C GLN A 141 -7.25 -14.44 -7.13
N GLU A 142 -7.58 -14.79 -8.38
CA GLU A 142 -6.68 -15.51 -9.29
C GLU A 142 -5.34 -14.80 -9.48
N GLU A 143 -5.34 -13.46 -9.51
CA GLU A 143 -4.15 -12.65 -9.76
C GLU A 143 -3.14 -12.67 -8.61
N ILE A 144 -3.56 -13.04 -7.40
CA ILE A 144 -2.71 -13.07 -6.20
C ILE A 144 -2.48 -14.48 -5.64
N GLU A 145 -3.33 -15.43 -6.02
CA GLU A 145 -3.39 -16.78 -5.44
C GLU A 145 -2.03 -17.48 -5.40
N ALA A 146 -1.25 -17.40 -6.48
CA ALA A 146 0.05 -18.07 -6.54
C ALA A 146 1.02 -17.55 -5.47
N VAL A 147 1.11 -16.23 -5.30
CA VAL A 147 1.96 -15.58 -4.31
C VAL A 147 1.41 -15.78 -2.90
N HIS A 148 0.08 -15.78 -2.74
CA HIS A 148 -0.58 -16.07 -1.47
C HIS A 148 -0.26 -17.48 -0.99
N LEU A 149 -0.38 -18.49 -1.86
CA LEU A 149 -0.04 -19.88 -1.55
C LEU A 149 1.42 -20.05 -1.15
N GLU A 150 2.35 -19.38 -1.84
CA GLU A 150 3.77 -19.40 -1.50
C GLU A 150 4.02 -18.90 -0.08
N ILE A 151 3.49 -17.72 0.27
CA ILE A 151 3.70 -17.10 1.58
C ILE A 151 2.95 -17.86 2.68
N LEU A 152 1.74 -18.35 2.40
CA LEU A 152 0.99 -19.18 3.35
C LEU A 152 1.73 -20.50 3.63
N GLN A 153 2.37 -21.09 2.62
CA GLN A 153 3.23 -22.25 2.79
C GLN A 153 4.44 -21.94 3.68
N GLU A 154 5.12 -20.79 3.48
CA GLU A 154 6.20 -20.36 4.36
C GLU A 154 5.73 -20.20 5.81
N LYS A 155 4.58 -19.54 6.03
CA LYS A 155 3.99 -19.38 7.36
C LYS A 155 3.67 -20.73 8.00
N MET A 156 3.04 -21.63 7.27
CA MET A 156 2.73 -22.98 7.77
C MET A 156 4.01 -23.75 8.14
N ASN A 157 5.05 -23.66 7.32
CA ASN A 157 6.35 -24.27 7.60
C ASN A 157 6.99 -23.69 8.88
N ASN A 158 6.85 -22.38 9.11
CA ASN A 158 7.33 -21.75 10.34
C ASN A 158 6.61 -22.31 11.58
N TYR A 159 5.30 -22.52 11.51
CA TYR A 159 4.51 -23.09 12.62
C TYR A 159 4.91 -24.55 12.89
N ILE A 160 5.05 -25.36 11.83
CA ILE A 160 5.55 -26.74 11.94
C ILE A 160 6.94 -26.74 12.57
N HIS A 161 7.84 -25.92 12.06
CA HIS A 161 9.21 -25.83 12.56
C HIS A 161 9.25 -25.43 14.04
N PHE A 162 8.44 -24.46 14.47
CA PHE A 162 8.33 -24.06 15.87
C PHE A 162 7.91 -25.21 16.79
N LEU A 163 6.97 -26.05 16.35
CA LEU A 163 6.52 -27.23 17.08
C LEU A 163 7.60 -28.33 17.10
N GLU A 164 8.20 -28.65 15.95
CA GLU A 164 9.23 -29.68 15.83
C GLU A 164 10.50 -29.34 16.62
N SER A 165 10.90 -28.07 16.60
CA SER A 165 12.05 -27.56 17.37
C SER A 165 11.74 -27.35 18.85
N LYS A 166 10.50 -27.63 19.28
CA LYS A 166 10.07 -27.57 20.68
C LYS A 166 10.25 -26.19 21.34
N GLN A 167 10.15 -25.11 20.57
CA GLN A 167 10.33 -23.74 21.07
C GLN A 167 9.32 -23.33 22.15
N TYR A 168 8.18 -24.02 22.24
CA TYR A 168 7.15 -23.78 23.27
C TYR A 168 7.51 -24.35 24.65
N VAL A 169 8.47 -25.29 24.76
CA VAL A 169 8.64 -26.12 25.96
C VAL A 169 9.01 -25.32 27.20
N GLU A 170 9.85 -24.29 27.08
CA GLU A 170 10.25 -23.46 28.23
C GLU A 170 9.03 -22.79 28.88
N ARG A 171 8.02 -22.42 28.09
CA ARG A 171 6.85 -21.68 28.55
C ARG A 171 5.66 -22.56 28.88
N TYR A 172 5.42 -23.63 28.12
CA TYR A 172 4.20 -24.44 28.20
C TYR A 172 4.45 -25.87 28.69
N GLY A 173 5.71 -26.29 28.83
CA GLY A 173 6.07 -27.69 29.05
C GLY A 173 5.89 -28.53 27.78
N ASP A 174 6.13 -29.84 27.89
CA ASP A 174 6.07 -30.79 26.76
C ASP A 174 5.06 -31.92 26.96
N GLN A 175 4.12 -31.75 27.89
CA GLN A 175 3.12 -32.76 28.25
C GLN A 175 1.83 -32.58 27.43
N PHE A 176 1.93 -32.75 26.12
CA PHE A 176 0.78 -32.68 25.21
C PHE A 176 0.70 -33.92 24.34
N ASP A 177 -0.43 -34.63 24.40
CA ASP A 177 -0.73 -35.78 23.54
C ASP A 177 -0.97 -35.35 22.08
N LYS A 178 -1.30 -34.07 21.88
CA LYS A 178 -1.63 -33.49 20.59
C LYS A 178 -1.21 -32.03 20.51
N LYS A 179 -0.74 -31.60 19.34
CA LYS A 179 -0.46 -30.20 19.00
C LYS A 179 -1.34 -29.81 17.82
N VAL A 180 -2.02 -28.69 17.92
CA VAL A 180 -2.98 -28.25 16.91
C VAL A 180 -2.49 -26.95 16.29
N ILE A 181 -2.36 -26.93 14.97
CA ILE A 181 -2.34 -25.67 14.22
C ILE A 181 -3.78 -25.42 13.79
N HIS A 182 -4.35 -24.33 14.28
CA HIS A 182 -5.70 -23.90 13.98
C HIS A 182 -5.62 -22.72 13.00
N ILE A 183 -6.04 -22.94 11.75
CA ILE A 183 -6.09 -21.90 10.73
C ILE A 183 -7.51 -21.39 10.55
N THR A 184 -7.69 -20.08 10.59
CA THR A 184 -8.96 -19.37 10.35
C THR A 184 -8.81 -18.44 9.16
N PHE A 185 -9.83 -18.36 8.31
CA PHE A 185 -9.79 -17.52 7.11
C PHE A 185 -10.82 -16.38 7.18
N GLN A 186 -10.40 -15.18 6.76
CA GLN A 186 -11.34 -14.07 6.52
C GLN A 186 -12.16 -14.28 5.25
N TYR A 187 -11.55 -14.87 4.21
CA TYR A 187 -12.16 -15.14 2.91
C TYR A 187 -12.14 -16.63 2.60
N SER A 188 -13.19 -17.16 1.99
CA SER A 188 -13.24 -18.58 1.63
C SER A 188 -12.08 -18.94 0.69
N PRO A 189 -11.27 -19.95 1.02
CA PRO A 189 -10.20 -20.42 0.15
C PRO A 189 -10.71 -20.93 -1.19
N SER A 190 -9.87 -20.81 -2.21
CA SER A 190 -10.09 -21.45 -3.50
C SER A 190 -9.89 -22.97 -3.43
N ASP A 191 -10.20 -23.67 -4.52
CA ASP A 191 -9.91 -25.11 -4.65
C ASP A 191 -8.41 -25.42 -4.50
N ASN A 192 -7.52 -24.53 -4.98
CA ASN A 192 -6.08 -24.67 -4.83
C ASN A 192 -5.66 -24.48 -3.36
N GLY A 193 -6.26 -23.51 -2.67
CA GLY A 193 -6.10 -23.31 -1.22
C GLY A 193 -6.53 -24.53 -0.42
N LEU A 194 -7.71 -25.08 -0.70
CA LEU A 194 -8.21 -26.29 -0.04
C LEU A 194 -7.33 -27.51 -0.32
N ALA A 195 -6.85 -27.67 -1.56
CA ALA A 195 -5.92 -28.73 -1.94
C ALA A 195 -4.58 -28.61 -1.19
N PHE A 196 -4.07 -27.38 -1.02
CA PHE A 196 -2.89 -27.10 -0.20
C PHE A 196 -3.11 -27.52 1.26
N LEU A 197 -4.22 -27.13 1.90
CA LEU A 197 -4.52 -27.52 3.29
C LEU A 197 -4.63 -29.05 3.45
N ALA A 198 -5.23 -29.73 2.47
CA ALA A 198 -5.31 -31.18 2.45
C ALA A 198 -3.91 -31.84 2.32
N ALA A 199 -2.99 -31.22 1.58
CA ALA A 199 -1.61 -31.66 1.49
C ALA A 199 -0.87 -31.47 2.83
N VAL A 200 -1.03 -30.32 3.50
CA VAL A 200 -0.49 -30.05 4.84
C VAL A 200 -0.99 -31.09 5.85
N GLN A 201 -2.30 -31.39 5.85
CA GLN A 201 -2.87 -32.43 6.71
C GLN A 201 -2.21 -33.80 6.50
N LYS A 202 -1.96 -34.20 5.25
CA LYS A 202 -1.28 -35.46 4.93
C LYS A 202 0.16 -35.50 5.45
N VAL A 203 0.89 -34.39 5.35
CA VAL A 203 2.27 -34.28 5.87
C VAL A 203 2.29 -34.43 7.38
N MET A 204 1.26 -33.95 8.09
CA MET A 204 1.17 -34.03 9.55
C MET A 204 0.68 -35.40 10.09
N GLN A 205 0.03 -36.23 9.27
CA GLN A 205 -0.54 -37.52 9.73
C GLN A 205 0.39 -38.46 10.53
N PRO A 206 1.69 -38.61 10.21
CA PRO A 206 2.59 -39.48 10.96
C PRO A 206 3.12 -38.85 12.27
N THR A 207 2.70 -37.62 12.61
CA THR A 207 3.18 -36.87 13.78
C THR A 207 2.10 -36.73 14.85
N ASP A 208 2.42 -36.09 15.97
CA ASP A 208 1.45 -35.68 17.00
C ASP A 208 0.81 -34.30 16.72
N MET A 209 1.05 -33.75 15.53
CA MET A 209 0.47 -32.51 15.04
C MET A 209 -0.83 -32.76 14.26
N SER A 210 -1.72 -31.79 14.26
CA SER A 210 -2.90 -31.79 13.39
C SER A 210 -3.28 -30.40 12.95
N LEU A 211 -3.90 -30.29 11.77
CA LEU A 211 -4.46 -29.05 11.25
C LEU A 211 -5.98 -29.01 11.48
N LYS A 212 -6.43 -28.02 12.23
CA LYS A 212 -7.85 -27.63 12.34
C LYS A 212 -8.08 -26.45 11.39
N VAL A 213 -9.08 -26.57 10.52
CA VAL A 213 -9.44 -25.53 9.55
C VAL A 213 -10.81 -24.95 9.91
N GLU A 214 -10.89 -23.64 10.02
CA GLU A 214 -12.13 -22.88 10.24
C GLU A 214 -12.34 -21.95 9.03
N LEU A 215 -13.42 -22.20 8.30
CA LEU A 215 -13.83 -21.42 7.13
C LEU A 215 -14.82 -20.33 7.57
N PRO A 216 -14.88 -19.18 6.88
CA PRO A 216 -15.89 -18.16 7.15
C PRO A 216 -17.29 -18.69 6.86
N GLU A 217 -18.29 -18.16 7.58
CA GLU A 217 -19.72 -18.47 7.40
C GLU A 217 -20.32 -17.97 6.08
#